data_AF-A0A2G9PHW4-F1
#
_entry.id   AF-A0A2G9PHW4-F1
#
_cell.length_a   1.000
_cell.length_b   1.000
_cell.length_c   1.000
_cell.angle_alpha   90.00
_cell.angle_beta   90.00
_cell.angle_gamma   90.00
#
_symmetry.space_group_name_H-M   'P 1'
#
loop_
_entity.id
_entity.type
_entity.pdbx_description
1 polymer ?
#
loop_
_entity_poly.entity_id
_entity_poly.type
_entity_poly.pdbx_seq_one_letter_code
_entity_poly.pdbx_strand_id
1 'polypeptide(L)'
;MDLAQLVVFVFPAWLANAVPVVFGGGNRIDWGKKFWDGQPVFGKSKTWRGLYSGMAFGFASGAVIVAFFNEFYLAGYSVYEKLYLAFLLSLGAMLGDLLGSFIKRRRGFKEGRPSLVMDKLVFVATALGLCVAYSPPLWAEIGWTGLAFILALTYALHVFFNALAHRLKLKSVPW
;
A
#
# COMPACT_ATOMS: atom_id res chain seq x y z
N MET A 1 -1.21 2.01 -20.42
CA MET A 1 -0.23 2.92 -19.79
C MET A 1 1.19 2.46 -20.12
N ASP A 2 2.11 3.41 -20.31
CA ASP A 2 3.55 3.09 -20.33
C ASP A 2 4.11 2.88 -18.90
N LEU A 3 5.39 2.51 -18.78
CA LEU A 3 6.01 2.24 -17.47
C LEU A 3 6.05 3.46 -16.55
N ALA A 4 6.26 4.66 -17.08
CA ALA A 4 6.31 5.88 -16.28
C ALA A 4 4.91 6.24 -15.77
N GLN A 5 3.89 6.08 -16.60
CA GLN A 5 2.49 6.25 -16.20
C GLN A 5 2.10 5.24 -15.13
N LEU A 6 2.55 3.99 -15.20
CA LEU A 6 2.29 2.98 -14.16
C LEU A 6 2.91 3.37 -12.80
N VAL A 7 4.11 3.96 -12.81
CA VAL A 7 4.76 4.47 -11.59
C VAL A 7 3.93 5.60 -10.97
N VAL A 8 3.51 6.58 -11.76
CA VAL A 8 2.70 7.70 -11.26
C VAL A 8 1.30 7.22 -10.83
N PHE A 9 0.73 6.26 -11.57
CA PHE A 9 -0.53 5.61 -11.24
C PHE A 9 -0.51 4.97 -9.85
N VAL A 10 0.49 4.14 -9.55
CA VAL A 10 0.53 3.39 -8.28
C VAL A 10 1.08 4.20 -7.09
N PHE A 11 1.67 5.36 -7.34
CA PHE A 11 2.31 6.19 -6.32
C PHE A 11 1.44 6.49 -5.09
N PRO A 12 0.13 6.83 -5.21
CA PRO A 12 -0.75 7.02 -4.06
C PRO A 12 -0.79 5.81 -3.10
N ALA A 13 -0.79 4.58 -3.65
CA ALA A 13 -0.79 3.36 -2.84
C ALA A 13 0.55 3.15 -2.10
N TRP A 14 1.68 3.42 -2.78
CA TRP A 14 3.00 3.37 -2.15
C TRP A 14 3.13 4.38 -1.01
N LEU A 15 2.69 5.62 -1.23
CA LEU A 15 2.73 6.65 -0.19
C LEU A 15 1.81 6.30 0.97
N ALA A 16 0.59 5.82 0.69
CA ALA A 16 -0.35 5.38 1.72
C ALA A 16 0.24 4.29 2.63
N ASN A 17 0.99 3.34 2.07
CA ASN A 17 1.64 2.28 2.85
C ASN A 17 2.86 2.76 3.66
N ALA A 18 3.60 3.74 3.15
CA ALA A 18 4.83 4.23 3.79
C ALA A 18 4.57 5.22 4.95
N VAL A 19 3.58 6.11 4.81
CA VAL A 19 3.26 7.17 5.78
C VAL A 19 3.02 6.66 7.22
N PRO A 20 2.33 5.53 7.45
CA PRO A 20 2.13 4.97 8.79
C PRO A 20 3.43 4.67 9.55
N VAL A 21 4.57 4.51 8.87
CA VAL A 21 5.87 4.31 9.53
C VAL A 21 6.28 5.55 10.34
N VAL A 22 5.92 6.75 9.87
CA VAL A 22 6.27 8.03 10.51
C VAL A 22 5.12 8.56 11.36
N PHE A 23 3.89 8.49 10.85
CA PHE A 23 2.71 9.10 11.48
C PHE A 23 1.79 8.10 12.18
N GLY A 24 2.16 6.81 12.20
CA GLY A 24 1.43 5.77 12.91
C GLY A 24 1.62 5.82 14.43
N GLY A 25 1.17 4.76 15.10
CA GLY A 25 1.23 4.63 16.55
C GLY A 25 -0.08 5.03 17.25
N GLY A 26 -0.04 5.08 18.58
CA GLY A 26 -1.24 5.28 19.40
C GLY A 26 -2.14 4.05 19.44
N ASN A 27 -3.46 4.27 19.38
CA ASN A 27 -4.44 3.21 19.58
C ASN A 27 -4.40 2.16 18.46
N ARG A 28 -4.27 0.91 18.87
CA ARG A 28 -4.32 -0.26 17.99
C ARG A 28 -5.72 -0.45 17.42
N ILE A 29 -5.81 -0.83 16.15
CA ILE A 29 -7.09 -1.09 15.47
C ILE A 29 -7.82 -2.28 16.13
N ASP A 30 -7.06 -3.28 16.57
CA ASP A 30 -7.62 -4.47 17.20
C ASP A 30 -7.89 -4.31 18.71
N TRP A 31 -7.55 -3.17 19.32
CA TRP A 31 -7.57 -2.97 20.78
C TRP A 31 -6.87 -4.10 21.58
N GLY A 32 -5.90 -4.80 20.98
CA GLY A 32 -5.23 -5.94 21.60
C GLY A 32 -6.06 -7.23 21.63
N LYS A 33 -7.24 -7.27 21.01
CA LYS A 33 -8.08 -8.46 20.92
C LYS A 33 -7.36 -9.59 20.18
N LYS A 34 -7.67 -10.81 20.61
CA LYS A 34 -7.26 -12.05 19.98
C LYS A 34 -8.39 -12.59 19.11
N PHE A 35 -8.03 -13.29 18.05
CA PHE A 35 -8.96 -14.05 17.23
C PHE A 35 -9.20 -15.43 17.86
N TRP A 36 -10.10 -16.23 17.28
CA TRP A 36 -10.48 -17.56 17.82
C TRP A 36 -9.30 -18.54 17.94
N ASP A 37 -8.23 -18.32 17.18
CA ASP A 37 -6.98 -19.07 17.22
C ASP A 37 -5.99 -18.59 18.31
N GLY A 38 -6.40 -17.66 19.17
CA GLY A 38 -5.59 -17.09 20.25
C GLY A 38 -4.50 -16.11 19.80
N GLN A 39 -4.35 -15.88 18.49
CA GLN A 39 -3.40 -14.91 17.94
C GLN A 39 -4.04 -13.50 17.87
N PRO A 40 -3.26 -12.40 17.92
CA PRO A 40 -3.79 -11.05 17.69
C PRO A 40 -4.55 -10.96 16.37
N VAL A 41 -5.58 -10.10 16.27
CA VAL A 41 -6.31 -9.93 14.99
C VAL A 41 -5.39 -9.37 13.92
N PHE A 42 -4.74 -8.22 14.19
CA PHE A 42 -3.80 -7.57 13.25
C PHE A 42 -2.38 -7.44 13.85
N GLY A 43 -2.28 -7.04 15.13
CA GLY A 43 -1.02 -6.72 15.80
C GLY A 43 -0.92 -5.25 16.23
N LYS A 44 0.02 -4.96 17.14
CA LYS A 44 0.37 -3.64 17.70
C LYS A 44 0.76 -2.62 16.65
N SER A 45 1.41 -3.06 15.57
CA SER A 45 1.82 -2.16 14.49
C SER A 45 0.63 -1.54 13.71
N LYS A 46 -0.57 -2.12 13.81
CA LYS A 46 -1.76 -1.64 13.07
C LYS A 46 -2.60 -0.73 13.94
N THR A 47 -2.55 0.57 13.64
CA THR A 47 -3.09 1.64 14.47
C THR A 47 -4.04 2.54 13.70
N TRP A 48 -5.01 3.14 14.39
CA TRP A 48 -5.97 4.03 13.77
C TRP A 48 -5.30 5.27 13.17
N ARG A 49 -4.30 5.85 13.87
CA ARG A 49 -3.52 6.97 13.33
C ARG A 49 -2.78 6.57 12.05
N GLY A 50 -2.20 5.37 12.03
CA GLY A 50 -1.59 4.81 10.82
C GLY A 50 -2.60 4.69 9.68
N LEU A 51 -3.76 4.09 9.94
CA LEU A 51 -4.83 3.93 8.94
C LEU A 51 -5.24 5.28 8.31
N TYR A 52 -5.61 6.25 9.15
CA TYR A 52 -6.10 7.53 8.67
C TYR A 52 -5.00 8.38 8.01
N SER A 53 -3.78 8.39 8.56
CA SER A 53 -2.67 9.11 7.93
C SER A 53 -2.28 8.51 6.58
N GLY A 54 -2.20 7.18 6.47
CA GLY A 54 -1.95 6.50 5.20
C GLY A 54 -3.00 6.85 4.14
N MET A 55 -4.28 6.75 4.49
CA MET A 55 -5.37 7.13 3.58
C MET A 55 -5.30 8.61 3.17
N ALA A 56 -5.10 9.51 4.12
CA ALA A 56 -5.10 10.95 3.87
C ALA A 56 -3.95 11.38 2.97
N PHE A 57 -2.71 10.95 3.27
CA PHE A 57 -1.54 11.32 2.47
C PHE A 57 -1.50 10.63 1.11
N GLY A 58 -1.93 9.36 1.04
CA GLY A 58 -2.09 8.66 -0.24
C GLY A 58 -3.05 9.41 -1.15
N PHE A 59 -4.25 9.72 -0.66
CA PHE A 59 -5.25 10.45 -1.45
C PHE A 59 -4.76 11.86 -1.82
N ALA A 60 -4.17 12.59 -0.87
CA ALA A 60 -3.61 13.91 -1.13
C ALA A 60 -2.53 13.87 -2.22
N SER A 61 -1.68 12.85 -2.26
CA SER A 61 -0.69 12.71 -3.33
C SER A 61 -1.33 12.48 -4.69
N GLY A 62 -2.40 11.69 -4.77
CA GLY A 62 -3.16 11.54 -6.00
C GLY A 62 -3.83 12.86 -6.43
N ALA A 63 -4.36 13.63 -5.49
CA ALA A 63 -4.91 14.96 -5.78
C ALA A 63 -3.84 15.94 -6.30
N VAL A 64 -2.64 15.91 -5.71
CA VAL A 64 -1.49 16.68 -6.20
C VAL A 64 -1.10 16.23 -7.62
N ILE A 65 -1.03 14.92 -7.87
CA ILE A 65 -0.75 14.39 -9.20
C ILE A 65 -1.79 14.86 -10.21
N VAL A 66 -3.08 14.80 -9.87
CA VAL A 66 -4.16 15.30 -10.75
C VAL A 66 -4.00 16.79 -11.02
N ALA A 67 -3.64 17.60 -10.02
CA ALA A 67 -3.50 19.04 -10.18
C ALA A 67 -2.34 19.45 -11.11
N PHE A 68 -1.21 18.74 -11.06
CA PHE A 68 0.01 19.12 -11.79
C PHE A 68 0.30 18.26 -13.03
N PHE A 69 -0.26 17.05 -13.10
CA PHE A 69 0.06 16.04 -14.11
C PHE A 69 -1.21 15.38 -14.68
N ASN A 70 -2.33 16.13 -14.76
CA ASN A 70 -3.62 15.59 -15.21
C ASN A 70 -3.55 14.78 -16.49
N GLU A 71 -2.94 15.31 -17.55
CA GLU A 71 -2.88 14.65 -18.86
C GLU A 71 -2.02 13.39 -18.85
N PHE A 72 -1.06 13.31 -17.94
CA PHE A 72 -0.16 12.16 -17.81
C PHE A 72 -0.77 11.04 -16.96
N TYR A 73 -1.51 11.40 -15.90
CA TYR A 73 -2.08 10.48 -14.93
C TYR A 73 -3.46 10.00 -15.37
N LEU A 74 -3.58 8.71 -15.74
CA LEU A 74 -4.83 8.07 -16.18
C LEU A 74 -5.48 8.86 -17.33
N ALA A 75 -4.74 9.02 -18.43
CA ALA A 75 -5.20 9.75 -19.60
C ALA A 75 -6.55 9.20 -20.10
N GLY A 76 -7.50 10.08 -20.40
CA GLY A 76 -8.85 9.70 -20.81
C GLY A 76 -9.87 9.55 -19.69
N TYR A 77 -9.45 9.51 -18.42
CA TYR A 77 -10.35 9.57 -17.28
C TYR A 77 -10.70 11.02 -16.93
N SER A 78 -11.90 11.25 -16.39
CA SER A 78 -12.28 12.53 -15.81
C SER A 78 -11.51 12.81 -14.51
N VAL A 79 -11.42 14.09 -14.13
CA VAL A 79 -10.82 14.51 -12.84
C VAL A 79 -11.46 13.78 -11.66
N TYR A 80 -12.78 13.59 -11.69
CA TYR A 80 -13.50 12.87 -10.65
C TYR A 80 -13.05 11.40 -10.53
N GLU A 81 -12.99 10.68 -11.66
CA GLU A 81 -12.57 9.28 -11.68
C GLU A 81 -11.11 9.14 -11.21
N LYS A 82 -10.23 10.05 -11.61
CA LYS A 82 -8.82 10.06 -11.18
C LYS A 82 -8.67 10.21 -9.67
N LEU A 83 -9.43 11.14 -9.08
CA LEU A 83 -9.44 11.35 -7.63
C LEU A 83 -10.04 10.12 -6.92
N TYR A 84 -11.12 9.55 -7.46
CA TYR A 84 -11.74 8.37 -6.88
C TYR A 84 -10.82 7.15 -6.95
N LEU A 85 -10.11 6.94 -8.06
CA LEU A 85 -9.08 5.90 -8.19
C LEU A 85 -7.90 6.14 -7.23
N ALA A 86 -7.45 7.38 -7.03
CA ALA A 86 -6.44 7.70 -6.01
C ALA A 86 -6.92 7.35 -4.58
N PHE A 87 -8.20 7.61 -4.29
CA PHE A 87 -8.81 7.21 -3.02
C PHE A 87 -8.84 5.69 -2.89
N LEU A 88 -9.27 4.95 -3.93
CA LEU A 88 -9.29 3.49 -3.93
C LEU A 88 -7.89 2.87 -3.81
N LEU A 89 -6.88 3.44 -4.46
CA LEU A 89 -5.49 3.03 -4.31
C LEU A 89 -5.03 3.16 -2.85
N SER A 90 -5.36 4.29 -2.21
CA SER A 90 -4.97 4.56 -0.82
C SER A 90 -5.72 3.67 0.16
N LEU A 91 -7.03 3.54 -0.01
CA LEU A 91 -7.88 2.65 0.78
C LEU A 91 -7.43 1.20 0.63
N GLY A 92 -7.24 0.74 -0.59
CA GLY A 92 -6.84 -0.63 -0.90
C GLY A 92 -5.44 -0.96 -0.40
N ALA A 93 -4.51 0.00 -0.42
CA ALA A 93 -3.19 -0.15 0.21
C ALA A 93 -3.34 -0.42 1.72
N MET A 94 -4.14 0.39 2.42
CA MET A 94 -4.32 0.22 3.86
C MET A 94 -5.10 -1.06 4.21
N LEU A 95 -6.12 -1.41 3.42
CA LEU A 95 -6.85 -2.68 3.58
C LEU A 95 -5.95 -3.88 3.30
N GLY A 96 -5.13 -3.83 2.26
CA GLY A 96 -4.20 -4.90 1.94
C GLY A 96 -3.09 -5.06 2.98
N ASP A 97 -2.62 -3.96 3.59
CA ASP A 97 -1.68 -4.01 4.72
C ASP A 97 -2.29 -4.66 5.97
N LEU A 98 -3.57 -4.36 6.25
CA LEU A 98 -4.35 -5.04 7.30
C LEU A 98 -4.57 -6.51 6.98
N LEU A 99 -4.94 -6.84 5.73
CA LEU A 99 -5.14 -8.21 5.26
C LEU A 99 -3.86 -9.03 5.37
N GLY A 100 -2.73 -8.49 4.91
CA GLY A 100 -1.42 -9.12 5.05
C GLY A 100 -1.08 -9.40 6.51
N SER A 101 -1.35 -8.44 7.40
CA SER A 101 -1.12 -8.62 8.83
C SER A 101 -2.04 -9.65 9.46
N PHE A 102 -3.32 -9.64 9.10
CA PHE A 102 -4.29 -10.64 9.54
C PHE A 102 -3.83 -12.04 9.14
N ILE A 103 -3.55 -12.27 7.84
CA ILE A 103 -3.11 -13.59 7.36
C ILE A 103 -1.79 -14.00 8.03
N LYS A 104 -0.86 -13.07 8.29
CA LYS A 104 0.39 -13.37 9.03
C LYS A 104 0.08 -13.92 10.41
N ARG A 105 -0.87 -13.31 11.14
CA ARG A 105 -1.28 -13.78 12.47
C ARG A 105 -1.93 -15.16 12.41
N ARG A 106 -2.80 -15.41 11.42
CA ARG A 106 -3.42 -16.74 11.21
C ARG A 106 -2.39 -17.84 10.91
N ARG A 107 -1.25 -17.49 10.32
CA ARG A 107 -0.11 -18.39 10.06
C ARG A 107 0.87 -18.50 11.23
N GLY A 108 0.55 -17.95 12.40
CA GLY A 108 1.40 -18.00 13.60
C GLY A 108 2.67 -17.14 13.52
N PHE A 109 2.76 -16.20 12.57
CA PHE A 109 3.92 -15.31 12.51
C PHE A 109 3.89 -14.38 13.72
N LYS A 110 4.94 -14.45 14.54
CA LYS A 110 5.17 -13.50 15.63
C LYS A 110 5.24 -12.07 15.08
N GLU A 111 4.94 -11.13 15.96
CA GLU A 111 5.01 -9.71 15.66
C GLU A 111 6.45 -9.29 15.29
N GLY A 112 6.60 -8.38 14.33
CA GLY A 112 7.91 -7.96 13.82
C GLY A 112 8.63 -8.99 12.93
N ARG A 113 8.15 -10.24 12.83
CA ARG A 113 8.73 -11.21 11.90
C ARG A 113 8.43 -10.78 10.45
N PRO A 114 9.45 -10.61 9.59
CA PRO A 114 9.24 -10.22 8.20
C PRO A 114 8.59 -11.34 7.40
N SER A 115 7.79 -10.96 6.42
CA SER A 115 7.31 -11.80 5.34
C SER A 115 7.87 -11.30 4.02
N LEU A 116 8.37 -12.22 3.20
CA LEU A 116 8.91 -11.88 1.88
C LEU A 116 7.82 -11.32 0.96
N VAL A 117 6.59 -11.79 1.09
CA VAL A 117 5.47 -11.43 0.20
C VAL A 117 4.48 -10.50 0.91
N MET A 118 4.06 -10.85 2.12
CA MET A 118 2.87 -10.24 2.72
C MET A 118 3.09 -8.79 3.12
N ASP A 119 4.30 -8.46 3.57
CA ASP A 119 4.65 -7.10 3.97
C ASP A 119 5.02 -6.20 2.77
N LYS A 120 5.22 -6.78 1.58
CA LYS A 120 5.74 -6.06 0.40
C LYS A 120 4.73 -5.95 -0.73
N LEU A 121 3.86 -6.93 -0.93
CA LEU A 121 3.07 -7.05 -2.17
C LEU A 121 1.56 -7.03 -1.94
N VAL A 122 1.07 -7.48 -0.78
CA VAL A 122 -0.38 -7.61 -0.56
C VAL A 122 -1.08 -6.26 -0.60
N PHE A 123 -0.47 -5.21 -0.04
CA PHE A 123 -1.05 -3.86 -0.07
C PHE A 123 -1.30 -3.36 -1.50
N VAL A 124 -0.29 -3.46 -2.38
CA VAL A 124 -0.41 -2.98 -3.76
C VAL A 124 -1.31 -3.88 -4.59
N ALA A 125 -1.27 -5.20 -4.38
CA ALA A 125 -2.17 -6.12 -5.06
C ALA A 125 -3.64 -5.87 -4.70
N THR A 126 -3.95 -5.61 -3.42
CA THR A 126 -5.30 -5.24 -2.98
C THR A 126 -5.72 -3.88 -3.56
N ALA A 127 -4.83 -2.88 -3.56
CA ALA A 127 -5.08 -1.57 -4.17
C ALA A 127 -5.44 -1.66 -5.66
N LEU A 128 -4.63 -2.39 -6.44
CA LEU A 128 -4.88 -2.61 -7.86
C LEU A 128 -6.17 -3.41 -8.09
N GLY A 129 -6.41 -4.44 -7.28
CA GLY A 129 -7.63 -5.23 -7.35
C GLY A 129 -8.89 -4.40 -7.14
N LEU A 130 -8.90 -3.48 -6.16
CA LEU A 130 -10.04 -2.57 -5.95
C LEU A 130 -10.23 -1.61 -7.13
N CYS A 131 -9.15 -1.06 -7.69
CA CYS A 131 -9.24 -0.15 -8.84
C CYS A 131 -9.80 -0.86 -10.08
N VAL A 132 -9.32 -2.07 -10.38
CA VAL A 132 -9.82 -2.89 -11.50
C VAL A 132 -11.26 -3.34 -11.25
N ALA A 133 -11.63 -3.66 -10.01
CA ALA A 133 -13.01 -4.01 -9.68
C ALA A 133 -13.99 -2.84 -9.91
N TYR A 134 -13.54 -1.61 -9.63
CA TYR A 134 -14.32 -0.40 -9.89
C TYR A 134 -14.35 -0.01 -11.38
N SER A 135 -13.20 -0.07 -12.06
CA SER A 135 -13.06 0.26 -13.48
C SER A 135 -12.41 -0.91 -14.23
N PRO A 136 -13.19 -1.93 -14.65
CA PRO A 136 -12.65 -3.09 -15.37
C PRO A 136 -11.80 -2.74 -16.61
N PRO A 137 -12.12 -1.71 -17.42
CA PRO A 137 -11.28 -1.30 -18.55
C PRO A 137 -9.83 -0.96 -18.17
N LEU A 138 -9.58 -0.54 -16.92
CA LEU A 138 -8.24 -0.24 -16.41
C LEU A 138 -7.30 -1.45 -16.53
N TRP A 139 -7.83 -2.68 -16.51
CA TRP A 139 -7.03 -3.87 -16.72
C TRP A 139 -6.38 -3.92 -18.11
N ALA A 140 -7.03 -3.39 -19.15
CA ALA A 140 -6.45 -3.31 -20.48
C ALA A 140 -5.22 -2.37 -20.51
N GLU A 141 -5.18 -1.37 -19.63
CA GLU A 141 -4.07 -0.42 -19.54
C GLU A 141 -2.91 -0.90 -18.70
N ILE A 142 -3.17 -1.72 -17.68
CA ILE A 142 -2.16 -2.32 -16.80
C ILE A 142 -1.63 -3.61 -17.41
N GLY A 143 -2.53 -4.55 -17.73
CA GLY A 143 -2.21 -5.88 -18.23
C GLY A 143 -1.31 -6.71 -17.32
N TRP A 144 -0.95 -7.91 -17.78
CA TRP A 144 -0.02 -8.78 -17.05
C TRP A 144 1.38 -8.16 -16.94
N THR A 145 1.85 -7.49 -17.99
CA THR A 145 3.17 -6.85 -18.01
C THR A 145 3.25 -5.70 -17.01
N GLY A 146 2.25 -4.82 -16.96
CA GLY A 146 2.23 -3.71 -16.00
C GLY A 146 2.07 -4.19 -14.57
N LEU A 147 1.25 -5.22 -14.33
CA LEU A 147 1.15 -5.85 -13.02
C LEU A 147 2.50 -6.43 -12.58
N ALA A 148 3.16 -7.21 -13.43
CA ALA A 148 4.48 -7.78 -13.14
C ALA A 148 5.52 -6.69 -12.84
N PHE A 149 5.52 -5.61 -13.63
CA PHE A 149 6.39 -4.45 -13.41
C PHE A 149 6.13 -3.79 -12.05
N ILE A 150 4.87 -3.47 -11.74
CA ILE A 150 4.51 -2.83 -10.46
C ILE A 150 4.93 -3.71 -9.28
N LEU A 151 4.65 -5.01 -9.33
CA LEU A 151 5.01 -5.94 -8.24
C LEU A 151 6.53 -6.05 -8.08
N ALA A 152 7.27 -6.19 -9.19
CA ALA A 152 8.73 -6.27 -9.16
C ALA A 152 9.34 -4.97 -8.61
N LEU A 153 8.89 -3.82 -9.10
CA LEU A 153 9.37 -2.51 -8.65
C LEU A 153 9.04 -2.26 -7.18
N THR A 154 7.81 -2.59 -6.75
CA THR A 154 7.41 -2.49 -5.34
C THR A 154 8.32 -3.33 -4.46
N TYR A 155 8.58 -4.59 -4.84
CA TYR A 155 9.51 -5.45 -4.10
C TYR A 155 10.92 -4.85 -4.02
N ALA A 156 11.45 -4.37 -5.15
CA ALA A 156 12.77 -3.75 -5.22
C ALA A 156 12.87 -2.52 -4.31
N LEU A 157 11.87 -1.64 -4.34
CA LEU A 157 11.82 -0.44 -3.49
C LEU A 157 11.79 -0.82 -2.01
N HIS A 158 11.00 -1.81 -1.60
CA HIS A 158 11.00 -2.29 -0.21
C HIS A 158 12.37 -2.80 0.23
N VAL A 159 13.04 -3.60 -0.59
CA VAL A 159 14.39 -4.11 -0.29
C VAL A 159 15.39 -2.96 -0.20
N PHE A 160 15.36 -2.04 -1.16
CA PHE A 160 16.24 -0.87 -1.21
C PHE A 160 16.08 0.02 0.03
N PHE A 161 14.86 0.43 0.37
CA PHE A 161 14.61 1.30 1.51
C PHE A 161 14.89 0.63 2.85
N ASN A 162 14.64 -0.68 2.98
CA ASN A 162 15.04 -1.42 4.17
C ASN A 162 16.57 -1.47 4.33
N ALA A 163 17.30 -1.76 3.25
CA ALA A 163 18.76 -1.74 3.27
C ALA A 163 19.32 -0.35 3.58
N LEU A 164 18.73 0.71 3.02
CA LEU A 164 19.09 2.09 3.29
C LEU A 164 18.84 2.47 4.76
N ALA A 165 17.66 2.16 5.30
CA ALA A 165 17.32 2.44 6.69
C ALA A 165 18.26 1.71 7.68
N HIS A 166 18.66 0.49 7.36
CA HIS A 166 19.66 -0.24 8.14
C HIS A 166 21.06 0.39 8.05
N ARG A 167 21.51 0.78 6.85
CA ARG A 167 22.80 1.48 6.68
C ARG A 167 22.85 2.81 7.41
N LEU A 168 21.73 3.53 7.47
CA LEU A 168 21.57 4.77 8.22
C LEU A 168 21.35 4.54 9.73
N LYS A 169 21.42 3.29 10.21
CA LYS A 169 21.19 2.88 11.60
C LYS A 169 19.81 3.27 12.16
N LEU A 170 18.84 3.53 11.27
CA LEU A 170 17.43 3.77 11.62
C LEU A 170 16.70 2.46 11.93
N LYS A 171 17.22 1.34 11.43
CA LYS A 171 16.77 -0.01 11.76
C LYS A 171 17.94 -0.86 12.24
N SER A 172 17.68 -1.73 13.22
CA SER A 172 18.63 -2.72 13.72
C SER A 172 18.79 -3.93 12.80
N VAL A 173 17.89 -4.12 11.83
CA VAL A 173 17.89 -5.26 10.89
C VAL A 173 17.64 -4.80 9.45
N PRO A 174 18.22 -5.49 8.43
CA PRO A 174 18.17 -5.06 7.03
C PRO A 174 16.89 -5.42 6.26
N TRP A 175 15.82 -5.86 6.94
CA TRP A 175 14.59 -6.36 6.32
C TRP A 175 13.30 -5.67 6.80
#